data_AF-A0A0C2G0V5-F1
#
_entry.id   AF-A0A0C2G0V5-F1
#
_cell.length_a   1.000
_cell.length_b   1.000
_cell.length_c   1.000
_cell.angle_alpha   90.00
_cell.angle_beta   90.00
_cell.angle_gamma   90.00
#
_symmetry.space_group_name_H-M   'P 1'
#
loop_
_entity.id
_entity.type
_entity.pdbx_description
1 polymer ?
#
loop_
_entity_poly.entity_id
_entity_poly.type
_entity_poly.pdbx_seq_one_letter_code
_entity_poly.pdbx_strand_id
1 'polypeptide(L)'
;MTDSNAAVREATVEMIGKFVVANSDAIPTYYPLLAERLMVCLLFDTGVAVRKRVIRIMREICEKYPNFEQIPSMLAQIVRRVQDEEGVKKLVLETFQTLWFQPVSERNTPALLKKVVISL
;
A
#
# COMPACT_ATOMS: atom_id res chain seq x y z
N MET A 1 -10.02 -3.46 -15.07
CA MET A 1 -8.93 -3.34 -16.08
C MET A 1 -8.85 -4.69 -16.79
N THR A 2 -9.21 -4.76 -18.07
CA THR A 2 -9.44 -6.00 -18.84
C THR A 2 -8.33 -6.32 -19.84
N ASP A 3 -7.16 -5.67 -19.73
CA ASP A 3 -6.04 -5.91 -20.64
C ASP A 3 -5.32 -7.22 -20.32
N SER A 4 -5.12 -8.07 -21.32
CA SER A 4 -4.56 -9.43 -21.15
C SER A 4 -3.06 -9.41 -20.82
N ASN A 5 -2.35 -8.33 -21.18
CA ASN A 5 -0.91 -8.20 -20.99
C ASN A 5 -0.54 -7.71 -19.57
N ALA A 6 0.17 -8.56 -18.81
CA ALA A 6 0.62 -8.25 -17.45
C ALA A 6 1.54 -7.03 -17.36
N ALA A 7 2.39 -6.78 -18.36
CA ALA A 7 3.31 -5.64 -18.37
C ALA A 7 2.56 -4.30 -18.51
N VAL A 8 1.49 -4.28 -19.31
CA VAL A 8 0.63 -3.09 -19.48
C VAL A 8 -0.13 -2.80 -18.19
N ARG A 9 -0.63 -3.85 -17.53
CA ARG A 9 -1.25 -3.73 -16.21
C ARG A 9 -0.27 -3.15 -15.19
N GLU A 10 0.96 -3.66 -15.12
CA GLU A 10 2.00 -3.15 -14.22
C GLU A 10 2.34 -1.66 -14.48
N ALA A 11 2.57 -1.28 -15.73
CA ALA A 11 2.88 0.11 -16.10
C ALA A 11 1.73 1.07 -15.75
N THR A 12 0.48 0.63 -15.97
CA THR A 12 -0.72 1.41 -15.63
C THR A 12 -0.82 1.61 -14.11
N VAL A 13 -0.55 0.56 -13.33
CA VAL A 13 -0.54 0.63 -11.87
C VAL A 13 0.55 1.55 -11.36
N GLU A 14 1.73 1.50 -11.96
CA GLU A 14 2.82 2.42 -11.62
C GLU A 14 2.44 3.88 -11.91
N MET A 15 1.87 4.15 -13.09
CA MET A 15 1.43 5.51 -13.45
C MET A 15 0.39 6.04 -12.46
N ILE A 16 -0.63 5.23 -12.16
CA ILE A 16 -1.68 5.60 -11.23
C ILE A 16 -1.13 5.79 -9.81
N GLY A 17 -0.25 4.89 -9.34
CA GLY A 17 0.42 5.02 -8.05
C GLY A 17 1.20 6.33 -7.94
N LYS A 18 1.99 6.68 -8.96
CA LYS A 18 2.72 7.95 -9.03
C LYS A 18 1.77 9.15 -9.01
N PHE A 19 0.67 9.10 -9.75
CA PHE A 19 -0.32 10.18 -9.78
C PHE A 19 -0.98 10.40 -8.41
N VAL A 20 -1.38 9.31 -7.73
CA VAL A 20 -2.00 9.34 -6.40
C VAL A 20 -1.04 9.88 -5.36
N VAL A 21 0.22 9.41 -5.39
CA VAL A 21 1.26 9.92 -4.48
C VAL A 21 1.58 11.39 -4.78
N ALA A 22 1.48 11.85 -6.03
CA ALA A 22 1.75 13.24 -6.40
C ALA A 22 0.62 14.21 -6.03
N ASN A 23 -0.65 13.76 -6.04
CA ASN A 23 -1.83 14.62 -5.84
C ASN A 23 -2.61 14.20 -4.58
N SER A 24 -2.24 14.76 -3.43
CA SER A 24 -2.83 14.45 -2.13
C SER A 24 -4.34 14.70 -2.03
N ASP A 25 -4.80 15.78 -2.64
CA ASP A 25 -6.17 16.28 -2.46
C ASP A 25 -7.17 15.45 -3.28
N ALA A 26 -6.63 14.72 -4.26
CA ALA A 26 -7.35 13.82 -5.12
C ALA A 26 -7.61 12.46 -4.42
N ILE A 27 -6.82 12.10 -3.40
CA ILE A 27 -6.86 10.78 -2.76
C ILE A 27 -8.29 10.41 -2.33
N PRO A 28 -9.04 11.20 -1.54
CA PRO A 28 -10.38 10.79 -1.09
C PRO A 28 -11.37 10.56 -2.24
N THR A 29 -11.21 11.27 -3.36
CA THR A 29 -12.12 11.23 -4.50
C THR A 29 -11.81 10.05 -5.42
N TYR A 30 -10.54 9.77 -5.68
CA TYR A 30 -10.13 8.66 -6.53
C TYR A 30 -10.00 7.36 -5.76
N TYR A 31 -9.81 7.40 -4.44
CA TYR A 31 -9.58 6.21 -3.64
C TYR A 31 -10.72 5.19 -3.72
N PRO A 32 -12.02 5.53 -3.73
CA PRO A 32 -13.08 4.55 -3.97
C PRO A 32 -12.97 3.89 -5.35
N LEU A 33 -12.72 4.68 -6.41
CA LEU A 33 -12.55 4.17 -7.78
C LEU A 33 -11.28 3.33 -7.95
N LEU A 34 -10.19 3.69 -7.26
CA LEU A 34 -8.91 3.01 -7.25
C LEU A 34 -8.93 1.77 -6.36
N ALA A 35 -9.60 1.85 -5.21
CA ALA A 35 -9.82 0.74 -4.30
C ALA A 35 -10.69 -0.34 -4.97
N GLU A 36 -11.77 0.06 -5.62
CA GLU A 36 -12.69 -0.88 -6.25
C GLU A 36 -12.11 -1.51 -7.53
N ARG A 37 -11.48 -0.71 -8.42
CA ARG A 37 -11.01 -1.21 -9.72
C ARG A 37 -9.57 -1.71 -9.75
N LEU A 38 -8.70 -1.15 -8.90
CA LEU A 38 -7.27 -1.47 -8.87
C LEU A 38 -7.00 -2.47 -7.73
N MET A 39 -7.51 -2.22 -6.53
CA MET A 39 -7.22 -3.06 -5.35
C MET A 39 -7.81 -4.46 -5.50
N VAL A 40 -9.10 -4.61 -5.88
CA VAL A 40 -9.75 -5.93 -6.02
C VAL A 40 -9.17 -6.73 -7.21
N CYS A 41 -9.03 -6.13 -8.40
CA CYS A 41 -8.49 -6.84 -9.56
C CYS A 41 -7.01 -7.19 -9.43
N LEU A 42 -6.17 -6.37 -8.79
CA LEU A 42 -4.73 -6.63 -8.70
C LEU A 42 -4.36 -7.58 -7.55
N LEU A 43 -5.16 -7.61 -6.49
CA LEU A 43 -5.08 -8.62 -5.43
C LEU A 43 -5.50 -10.01 -5.96
N PHE A 44 -6.32 -10.08 -7.01
CA PHE A 44 -6.67 -11.31 -7.71
C PHE A 44 -5.81 -11.57 -8.96
N ASP A 45 -4.84 -10.71 -9.28
CA ASP A 45 -3.98 -10.89 -10.44
C ASP A 45 -2.96 -12.01 -10.18
N THR A 46 -2.83 -12.92 -11.14
CA THR A 46 -1.94 -14.08 -11.06
C THR A 46 -0.47 -13.66 -11.02
N GLY A 47 -0.12 -12.46 -11.52
CA GLY A 47 1.26 -11.97 -11.60
C GLY A 47 1.86 -11.50 -10.27
N VAL A 48 2.94 -12.17 -9.83
CA VAL A 48 3.70 -11.83 -8.60
C VAL A 48 4.23 -10.39 -8.60
N ALA A 49 4.75 -9.91 -9.73
CA ALA A 49 5.30 -8.55 -9.86
C ALA A 49 4.26 -7.47 -9.58
N VAL A 50 3.04 -7.67 -10.10
CA VAL A 50 1.90 -6.77 -9.91
C VAL A 50 1.53 -6.68 -8.43
N ARG A 51 1.40 -7.83 -7.74
CA ARG A 51 1.09 -7.87 -6.29
C ARG A 51 2.16 -7.15 -5.47
N LYS A 52 3.44 -7.35 -5.78
CA LYS A 52 4.55 -6.65 -5.11
C LYS A 52 4.49 -5.13 -5.35
N ARG A 53 4.11 -4.68 -6.55
CA ARG A 53 4.01 -3.25 -6.86
C ARG A 53 2.88 -2.58 -6.08
N VAL A 54 1.73 -3.23 -5.97
CA VAL A 54 0.59 -2.74 -5.18
C VAL A 54 1.00 -2.54 -3.73
N ILE A 55 1.63 -3.54 -3.10
CA ILE A 55 2.07 -3.44 -1.69
C ILE A 55 3.01 -2.23 -1.49
N ARG A 56 3.95 -1.98 -2.43
CA ARG A 56 4.84 -0.81 -2.35
C ARG A 56 4.09 0.52 -2.42
N ILE A 57 3.15 0.67 -3.35
CA ILE A 57 2.34 1.89 -3.47
C ILE A 57 1.52 2.11 -2.20
N MET A 58 0.91 1.05 -1.67
CA MET A 58 0.11 1.15 -0.44
C MET A 58 0.97 1.58 0.75
N ARG A 59 2.18 1.04 0.86
CA ARG A 59 3.15 1.46 1.87
C ARG A 59 3.51 2.94 1.74
N GLU A 60 3.82 3.41 0.53
CA GLU A 60 4.13 4.83 0.28
C GLU A 60 2.97 5.75 0.70
N ILE A 61 1.72 5.36 0.43
CA ILE A 61 0.54 6.10 0.86
C ILE A 61 0.45 6.16 2.39
N CYS A 62 0.62 5.04 3.09
CA CYS A 62 0.61 5.01 4.55
C CYS A 62 1.70 5.89 5.18
N GLU A 63 2.89 5.94 4.57
CA GLU A 63 4.01 6.75 5.07
C GLU A 63 3.81 8.25 4.82
N LYS A 64 3.20 8.61 3.68
CA LYS A 64 3.00 9.99 3.24
C LYS A 64 1.73 10.63 3.80
N TYR A 65 0.68 9.84 4.04
CA TYR A 65 -0.64 10.32 4.47
C TYR A 65 -1.14 9.56 5.71
N PRO A 66 -0.46 9.68 6.87
CA PRO A 66 -0.78 8.89 8.07
C PRO A 66 -2.19 9.13 8.64
N ASN A 67 -2.84 10.25 8.31
CA ASN A 67 -4.19 10.60 8.77
C ASN A 67 -5.29 10.14 7.79
N PHE A 68 -4.96 9.31 6.81
CA PHE A 68 -5.92 8.85 5.82
C PHE A 68 -6.84 7.76 6.41
N GLU A 69 -8.14 8.03 6.46
CA GLU A 69 -9.13 7.18 7.15
C GLU A 69 -9.19 5.73 6.66
N GLN A 70 -8.73 5.45 5.44
CA GLN A 70 -8.76 4.10 4.86
C GLN A 70 -7.48 3.29 5.11
N ILE A 71 -6.49 3.83 5.84
CA ILE A 71 -5.26 3.11 6.20
C ILE A 71 -5.55 1.75 6.86
N PRO A 72 -6.46 1.62 7.85
CA PRO A 72 -6.75 0.33 8.45
C PRO A 72 -7.24 -0.71 7.43
N SER A 73 -8.09 -0.29 6.49
CA SER A 73 -8.58 -1.14 5.39
C SER A 73 -7.44 -1.56 4.45
N MET A 74 -6.52 -0.65 4.13
CA MET A 74 -5.31 -0.92 3.35
C MET A 74 -4.42 -1.98 4.01
N LEU A 75 -4.07 -1.76 5.27
CA LEU A 75 -3.20 -2.68 6.02
C LEU A 75 -3.85 -4.06 6.16
N ALA A 76 -5.17 -4.13 6.38
CA ALA A 76 -5.91 -5.39 6.41
C ALA A 76 -5.84 -6.16 5.07
N GLN A 77 -5.79 -5.48 3.93
CA GLN A 77 -5.60 -6.12 2.62
C GLN A 77 -4.16 -6.62 2.43
N ILE A 78 -3.15 -5.87 2.90
CA ILE A 78 -1.74 -6.27 2.81
C ILE A 78 -1.46 -7.50 3.67
N VAL A 79 -1.94 -7.53 4.92
CA VAL A 79 -1.66 -8.64 5.86
C VAL A 79 -2.22 -9.97 5.37
N ARG A 80 -3.35 -9.96 4.64
CA ARG A 80 -3.92 -11.17 4.01
C ARG A 80 -2.99 -11.85 3.01
N ARG A 81 -1.94 -11.16 2.55
CA ARG A 81 -0.94 -11.69 1.58
C ARG A 81 0.24 -12.40 2.23
N VAL A 82 0.21 -12.65 3.54
CA VAL A 82 1.27 -13.39 4.23
C VAL A 82 1.39 -14.86 3.79
N GLN A 83 0.32 -15.43 3.21
CA GLN A 83 0.30 -16.80 2.68
C GLN A 83 0.57 -16.88 1.17
N ASP A 84 0.88 -15.75 0.53
CA ASP A 84 1.23 -15.69 -0.88
C ASP A 84 2.66 -16.23 -1.12
N GLU A 85 3.16 -16.16 -2.36
CA GLU A 85 4.52 -16.60 -2.70
C GLU A 85 5.61 -15.91 -1.86
N GLU A 86 6.75 -16.57 -1.70
CA GLU A 86 7.84 -16.14 -0.80
C GLU A 86 8.26 -14.68 -1.03
N GLY A 87 8.32 -14.25 -2.30
CA GLY A 87 8.67 -12.87 -2.66
C GLY A 87 7.62 -11.81 -2.28
N VAL A 88 6.35 -12.18 -2.21
CA VAL A 88 5.25 -11.31 -1.75
C VAL A 88 5.20 -11.33 -0.23
N LYS A 89 5.26 -12.53 0.38
CA LYS A 89 5.28 -12.71 1.84
C LYS A 89 6.41 -11.90 2.49
N LYS A 90 7.64 -11.98 1.95
CA LYS A 90 8.78 -11.21 2.44
C LYS A 90 8.50 -9.70 2.42
N LEU A 91 7.92 -9.20 1.34
CA LEU A 91 7.58 -7.78 1.21
C LEU A 91 6.50 -7.33 2.19
N VAL A 92 5.49 -8.17 2.45
CA VAL A 92 4.46 -7.92 3.48
C VAL A 92 5.11 -7.77 4.84
N LEU A 93 5.98 -8.72 5.23
CA LEU A 93 6.67 -8.70 6.51
C LEU A 93 7.57 -7.46 6.66
N GLU A 94 8.37 -7.15 5.64
CA GLU A 94 9.22 -5.94 5.61
C GLU A 94 8.39 -4.65 5.75
N THR A 95 7.21 -4.61 5.12
CA THR A 95 6.29 -3.47 5.19
C THR A 95 5.83 -3.25 6.63
N PHE A 96 5.31 -4.27 7.29
CA PHE A 96 4.86 -4.14 8.69
C PHE A 96 6.03 -3.93 9.66
N GLN A 97 7.20 -4.52 9.40
CA GLN A 97 8.41 -4.24 10.18
C GLN A 97 8.81 -2.77 10.09
N THR A 98 8.67 -2.16 8.92
CA THR A 98 9.00 -0.74 8.72
C THR A 98 7.94 0.21 9.28
N LEU A 99 6.67 -0.13 9.14
CA LEU A 99 5.57 0.72 9.61
C LEU A 99 5.43 0.66 11.13
N TRP A 100 5.40 -0.55 11.72
CA TRP A 100 5.07 -0.73 13.13
C TRP A 100 6.31 -0.98 13.99
N PHE A 101 7.24 -1.85 13.55
CA PHE A 101 8.26 -2.42 14.42
C PHE A 101 9.65 -1.73 14.36
N GLN A 102 9.74 -0.49 13.88
CA GLN A 102 11.00 0.28 13.97
C GLN A 102 11.33 0.76 15.39
N PRO A 103 12.58 0.66 15.87
CA PRO A 103 12.96 1.28 17.12
C PRO A 103 12.85 2.80 17.00
N VAL A 104 12.05 3.43 17.86
CA VAL A 104 11.97 4.89 17.97
C VAL A 104 12.55 5.28 19.31
N SER A 105 13.49 6.21 19.30
CA SER A 105 14.05 6.74 20.54
C SER A 105 12.93 7.39 21.36
N GLU A 106 12.85 7.05 22.65
CA GLU A 106 11.87 7.60 23.60
C GLU A 106 11.91 9.13 23.68
N ARG A 107 13.03 9.74 23.26
CA ARG A 107 13.25 11.19 23.25
C ARG A 107 12.68 11.90 22.03
N ASN A 108 12.17 11.15 21.04
CA ASN A 108 11.61 11.70 19.80
C ASN A 108 10.08 11.59 19.81
N THR A 109 9.46 12.42 20.66
CA THR A 109 8.00 12.50 20.85
C THR A 109 7.21 12.67 19.54
N PRO A 110 7.66 13.51 18.56
CA PRO A 110 6.99 13.62 17.27
C PRO A 110 6.99 12.32 16.46
N ALA A 111 8.10 11.57 16.48
CA ALA A 111 8.20 10.28 15.78
C ALA A 111 7.34 9.20 16.46
N LEU A 112 7.23 9.23 17.79
CA LEU A 112 6.34 8.35 18.55
C LEU A 112 4.86 8.61 18.22
N LEU A 113 4.44 9.88 18.20
CA LEU A 113 3.06 10.25 17.85
C LEU A 113 2.69 9.82 16.43
N LYS A 114 3.58 10.03 15.46
CA LYS A 114 3.35 9.59 14.07
C LYS A 114 3.15 8.07 13.97
N LYS A 115 3.87 7.29 14.79
CA LYS A 115 3.71 5.83 14.84
C LYS A 115 2.38 5.38 15.41
N VAL A 116 1.94 6.02 16.50
CA VAL A 116 0.67 5.70 17.15
C VAL A 116 -0.48 5.90 16.17
N VAL A 117 -0.46 6.99 15.40
CA VAL A 117 -1.49 7.26 14.38
C VAL A 117 -1.53 6.21 13.27
N ILE A 118 -0.38 5.69 12.81
CA ILE A 118 -0.32 4.64 11.78
C ILE A 118 -0.76 3.26 12.32
N SER A 119 -0.80 3.10 13.65
CA SER A 119 -1.08 1.81 14.32
C SER A 119 -2.51 1.71 14.86
N LEU A 120 -3.25 2.83 14.92
CA LEU A 120 -4.65 2.93 15.36
C LEU A 120 -5.59 2.96 14.14
#